data_AF-A0A512T662-F1
#
_entry.id   AF-A0A512T662-F1
#
_cell.length_a   1.000
_cell.length_b   1.000
_cell.length_c   1.000
_cell.angle_alpha   90.00
_cell.angle_beta   90.00
_cell.angle_gamma   90.00
#
_symmetry.space_group_name_H-M   'P 1'
#
loop_
_entity.id
_entity.type
_entity.pdbx_description
1 polymer ?
#
loop_
_entity_poly.entity_id
_entity_poly.type
_entity_poly.pdbx_seq_one_letter_code
_entity_poly.pdbx_strand_id
1 'polypeptide(L)'
;MELTNLIQFIPENLLILIVATYTLGIFLKKLEGVKDKYITISLMIFSITFSVLLNLINTEYMVMYKAIVNAVLQGILCWGVAVGVNQTTKQLNKEE
;
A
#
# COMPACT_ATOMS: atom_id res chain seq x y z
N MET A 1 -20.09 7.11 -11.36
CA MET A 1 -19.07 6.45 -12.19
C MET A 1 -18.67 5.20 -11.44
N GLU A 2 -19.01 4.01 -11.93
CA GLU A 2 -18.65 2.77 -11.22
C GLU A 2 -17.13 2.61 -11.17
N LEU A 3 -16.58 2.10 -10.05
CA LEU A 3 -15.15 1.86 -9.84
C LEU A 3 -14.53 1.02 -10.97
N THR A 4 -15.31 0.09 -11.53
CA THR A 4 -14.97 -0.73 -12.68
C THR A 4 -14.53 0.10 -13.90
N ASN A 5 -15.13 1.28 -14.10
CA ASN A 5 -14.76 2.20 -15.17
C ASN A 5 -13.49 3.02 -14.88
N LEU A 6 -12.98 3.01 -13.65
CA LEU A 6 -11.71 3.66 -13.31
C LEU A 6 -10.53 2.69 -13.41
N ILE A 7 -10.75 1.42 -13.06
CA ILE A 7 -9.71 0.36 -13.13
C ILE A 7 -9.15 0.22 -14.55
N GLN A 8 -9.94 0.45 -15.60
CA GLN A 8 -9.48 0.38 -17.00
C GLN A 8 -8.37 1.40 -17.34
N PHE A 9 -8.22 2.47 -16.57
CA PHE A 9 -7.14 3.46 -16.75
C PHE A 9 -5.89 3.12 -15.93
N ILE A 10 -5.93 2.06 -15.13
CA ILE A 10 -4.83 1.63 -14.27
C ILE A 10 -4.16 0.40 -14.90
N PRO A 11 -2.87 0.51 -15.28
CA PRO A 11 -2.09 -0.63 -15.75
C PRO A 11 -2.10 -1.81 -14.78
N GLU A 12 -2.10 -3.04 -15.32
CA GLU A 12 -2.20 -4.28 -14.52
C GLU A 12 -1.09 -4.41 -13.47
N ASN A 13 0.13 -3.97 -13.79
CA ASN A 13 1.27 -3.99 -12.85
C ASN A 13 1.08 -3.08 -11.63
N LEU A 14 0.12 -2.15 -11.65
CA LEU A 14 -0.21 -1.29 -10.51
C LEU A 14 -1.35 -1.84 -9.64
N LEU A 15 -2.00 -2.95 -10.02
CA LEU A 15 -3.08 -3.51 -9.22
C LEU A 15 -2.61 -3.94 -7.82
N ILE A 16 -1.39 -4.47 -7.72
CA ILE A 16 -0.79 -4.83 -6.43
C ILE A 16 -0.64 -3.62 -5.51
N LEU A 17 -0.35 -2.44 -6.08
CA LEU A 17 -0.24 -1.19 -5.33
C LEU A 17 -1.59 -0.77 -4.76
N ILE A 18 -2.70 -0.96 -5.49
CA ILE A 18 -4.05 -0.68 -4.97
C ILE A 18 -4.32 -1.48 -3.69
N VAL A 19 -4.05 -2.79 -3.73
CA VAL A 19 -4.30 -3.68 -2.59
C VAL A 19 -3.37 -3.36 -1.42
N ALA A 20 -2.09 -3.04 -1.70
CA ALA A 20 -1.12 -2.66 -0.67
C ALA A 20 -1.50 -1.33 0.00
N THR A 21 -1.89 -0.30 -0.77
CA THR A 21 -2.38 0.98 -0.26
C THR A 21 -3.63 0.78 0.61
N TYR A 22 -4.57 -0.06 0.19
CA TYR A 22 -5.76 -0.39 0.98
C TYR A 22 -5.39 -1.06 2.32
N THR A 23 -4.48 -2.03 2.28
CA THR A 23 -4.00 -2.74 3.48
C THR A 23 -3.33 -1.78 4.47
N LEU A 24 -2.47 -0.88 3.98
CA LEU A 24 -1.89 0.19 4.81
C LEU A 24 -2.94 1.17 5.32
N GLY A 25 -3.96 1.48 4.53
CA GLY A 25 -5.04 2.39 4.95
C GLY A 25 -5.85 1.83 6.11
N ILE A 26 -6.19 0.54 6.10
CA ILE A 26 -6.84 -0.13 7.23
C ILE A 26 -5.95 -0.05 8.47
N PHE A 27 -4.65 -0.31 8.31
CA PHE A 27 -3.69 -0.24 9.40
C PHE A 27 -3.63 1.16 10.02
N LEU A 28 -3.38 2.18 9.20
CA LEU A 28 -3.23 3.56 9.67
C LEU A 28 -4.51 4.08 10.32
N LYS A 29 -5.68 3.71 9.79
CA LYS A 29 -6.98 4.11 10.35
C LYS A 29 -7.27 3.51 11.72
N LYS A 30 -6.62 2.40 12.05
CA LYS A 30 -6.70 1.80 13.37
C LYS A 30 -5.80 2.51 14.39
N LEU A 31 -4.80 3.30 13.98
CA LEU A 31 -3.91 3.98 14.92
C LEU A 31 -4.56 5.23 15.51
N GLU A 32 -4.83 5.25 16.81
CA GLU A 32 -5.48 6.38 17.50
C GLU A 32 -4.69 7.70 17.41
N GLY A 33 -3.36 7.63 17.26
CA GLY A 33 -2.49 8.81 17.16
C GLY A 33 -2.48 9.51 15.80
N VAL A 34 -3.09 8.94 14.75
CA VAL A 34 -2.97 9.46 13.38
C VAL A 34 -4.29 10.07 12.93
N LYS A 35 -4.33 11.39 12.77
CA LYS A 35 -5.51 12.10 12.25
C LYS A 35 -5.80 11.70 10.80
N ASP A 36 -7.07 11.53 10.45
CA ASP A 36 -7.54 11.14 9.12
C ASP A 36 -6.94 11.94 7.95
N LYS A 37 -6.74 13.25 8.14
CA LYS A 37 -6.11 14.10 7.12
C LYS A 37 -4.67 13.66 6.79
N TYR A 38 -3.93 13.19 7.78
CA TYR A 38 -2.58 12.69 7.58
C TYR A 38 -2.59 11.30 6.95
N ILE A 39 -3.53 10.43 7.32
CA ILE A 39 -3.70 9.13 6.65
C ILE A 39 -3.92 9.35 5.15
N THR A 40 -4.85 10.24 4.80
CA THR A 40 -5.20 10.53 3.40
C THR A 40 -4.00 11.02 2.61
N ILE A 41 -3.26 12.01 3.14
CA ILE A 41 -2.08 12.56 2.47
C ILE A 41 -0.96 11.52 2.38
N SER A 42 -0.72 10.73 3.43
CA SER A 42 0.32 9.69 3.43
C SER A 42 0.03 8.61 2.39
N LEU A 43 -1.21 8.12 2.28
CA LEU A 43 -1.59 7.11 1.29
C LEU A 43 -1.53 7.64 -0.15
N MET A 44 -1.86 8.92 -0.35
CA MET A 44 -1.71 9.59 -1.64
C MET A 44 -0.23 9.62 -2.06
N ILE A 45 0.66 10.10 -1.18
CA ILE A 45 2.10 10.17 -1.45
C ILE A 45 2.67 8.76 -1.67
N PHE A 46 2.28 7.78 -0.85
CA PHE A 46 2.69 6.38 -1.00
C PHE A 46 2.31 5.83 -2.39
N SER A 47 1.06 6.01 -2.80
CA SER A 47 0.55 5.50 -4.08
C SER A 47 1.21 6.17 -5.28
N ILE A 48 1.44 7.49 -5.24
CA ILE A 48 2.15 8.19 -6.32
C ILE A 48 3.60 7.70 -6.40
N THR A 49 4.28 7.61 -5.26
CA THR A 49 5.69 7.20 -5.19
C THR A 49 5.86 5.79 -5.76
N PHE A 50 5.12 4.80 -5.26
CA PHE A 50 5.26 3.42 -5.74
C PHE A 50 4.77 3.22 -7.16
N SER A 51 3.82 4.04 -7.65
CA SER A 51 3.45 4.04 -9.07
C SER A 51 4.60 4.49 -9.96
N VAL A 52 5.30 5.58 -9.57
CA VAL A 52 6.51 6.03 -10.26
C VAL A 52 7.59 4.95 -10.19
N LEU A 53 7.84 4.36 -9.01
CA LEU A 53 8.85 3.31 -8.86
C LEU A 53 8.53 2.06 -9.72
N LEU A 54 7.27 1.64 -9.81
CA LEU A 54 6.89 0.48 -10.64
C LEU A 54 7.01 0.75 -12.15
N ASN A 55 6.89 2.02 -12.56
CA ASN A 55 6.93 2.44 -13.95
C ASN A 55 8.29 3.02 -14.40
N LEU A 56 9.22 3.27 -13.47
CA LEU A 56 10.59 3.64 -13.82
C LEU A 56 11.25 2.47 -14.57
N ILE A 57 11.63 2.73 -15.83
CA ILE A 57 12.33 1.78 -16.68
C ILE A 57 13.74 2.33 -16.88
N ASN A 58 14.73 1.69 -16.24
CA ASN A 58 16.13 1.85 -16.58
C ASN A 58 16.60 0.53 -17.18
N THR A 59 16.96 0.52 -18.46
CA THR A 59 17.13 -0.69 -19.28
C THR A 59 18.19 -1.65 -18.73
N GLU A 60 19.17 -1.12 -18.00
CA GLU A 60 20.27 -1.90 -17.42
C GLU A 60 19.87 -2.60 -16.10
N TYR A 61 18.99 -1.99 -15.30
CA TYR A 61 18.62 -2.47 -13.95
C TYR A 61 17.14 -2.86 -13.81
N MET A 62 16.42 -2.95 -14.93
CA MET A 62 14.96 -3.05 -14.98
C MET A 62 14.39 -4.21 -14.15
N VAL A 63 15.03 -5.38 -14.19
CA VAL A 63 14.50 -6.61 -13.58
C VAL A 63 14.66 -6.59 -12.05
N MET A 64 15.88 -6.34 -11.55
CA MET A 64 16.16 -6.36 -10.12
C MET A 64 15.39 -5.27 -9.37
N TYR A 65 15.36 -4.07 -9.93
CA TYR A 65 14.66 -2.95 -9.31
C TYR A 65 13.15 -3.19 -9.20
N LYS A 66 12.49 -3.64 -10.28
CA LYS A 66 11.07 -4.00 -10.24
C LYS A 66 10.79 -5.14 -9.27
N ALA A 67 11.69 -6.12 -9.14
CA ALA A 67 11.54 -7.20 -8.18
C ALA A 67 11.54 -6.68 -6.73
N ILE A 68 12.45 -5.75 -6.40
CA ILE A 68 12.53 -5.15 -5.06
C ILE A 68 11.26 -4.37 -4.74
N VAL A 69 10.80 -3.51 -5.66
CA VAL A 69 9.59 -2.70 -5.45
C VAL A 69 8.37 -3.61 -5.25
N ASN A 70 8.21 -4.65 -6.07
CA ASN A 70 7.14 -5.62 -5.89
C ASN A 70 7.28 -6.41 -4.57
N ALA A 71 8.48 -6.79 -4.17
CA ALA A 71 8.72 -7.51 -2.91
C ALA A 71 8.28 -6.68 -1.69
N VAL A 72 8.49 -5.36 -1.71
CA VAL A 72 7.99 -4.46 -0.65
C VAL A 72 6.46 -4.48 -0.59
N LEU A 73 5.78 -4.32 -1.74
CA LEU A 73 4.31 -4.34 -1.80
C LEU A 73 3.75 -5.70 -1.38
N GLN A 74 4.37 -6.80 -1.83
CA GLN A 74 4.02 -8.16 -1.42
C GLN A 74 4.24 -8.37 0.08
N GLY A 75 5.32 -7.84 0.64
CA GLY A 75 5.60 -7.89 2.08
C GLY A 75 4.51 -7.21 2.92
N ILE A 76 3.98 -6.07 2.47
CA ILE A 76 2.84 -5.39 3.10
C ILE A 76 1.61 -6.29 3.10
N LEU A 77 1.32 -6.97 1.98
CA LEU A 77 0.18 -7.89 1.87
C LEU A 77 0.37 -9.10 2.79
N CYS A 78 1.56 -9.72 2.78
CA CYS A 78 1.90 -10.85 3.64
C CYS A 78 1.71 -10.48 5.11
N TRP A 79 2.21 -9.32 5.54
CA TRP A 79 2.02 -8.80 6.89
C TRP A 79 0.54 -8.58 7.20
N GLY A 80 -0.19 -7.90 6.31
CA GLY A 80 -1.60 -7.57 6.50
C GLY A 80 -2.48 -8.81 6.69
N VAL A 81 -2.28 -9.83 5.85
CA VAL A 81 -2.99 -11.12 5.91
C VAL A 81 -2.58 -11.94 7.13
N ALA A 82 -1.27 -12.00 7.44
CA ALA A 82 -0.77 -12.88 8.49
C ALA A 82 -1.13 -12.39 9.90
N VAL A 83 -0.83 -11.12 10.20
CA VAL A 83 -0.90 -10.62 11.59
C VAL A 83 -1.33 -9.17 11.70
N GLY A 84 -1.26 -8.38 10.62
CA GLY A 84 -1.40 -6.92 10.68
C GLY A 84 -2.71 -6.49 11.33
N VAL A 85 -3.84 -6.97 10.82
CA VAL A 85 -5.16 -6.60 11.35
C VAL A 85 -5.33 -7.00 12.82
N ASN A 86 -4.86 -8.20 13.21
CA ASN A 86 -4.97 -8.75 14.56
C ASN A 86 -4.07 -8.01 15.56
N GLN A 87 -2.82 -7.74 15.19
CA GLN A 87 -1.85 -7.06 16.05
C GLN A 87 -2.19 -5.59 16.24
N THR A 88 -2.63 -4.91 15.18
CA THR A 88 -3.07 -3.52 15.32
C THR A 88 -4.26 -3.42 16.25
N THR A 89 -5.25 -4.32 16.17
CA THR A 89 -6.37 -4.33 17.14
C THR A 89 -5.90 -4.62 18.56
N LYS A 90 -4.98 -5.56 18.78
CA LYS A 90 -4.46 -5.84 20.13
C LYS A 90 -3.69 -4.68 20.75
N GLN A 91 -2.98 -3.89 19.95
CA GLN A 91 -2.23 -2.73 20.45
C GLN A 91 -3.14 -1.61 20.96
N LEU A 92 -4.30 -1.41 20.35
CA LEU A 92 -5.25 -0.36 20.76
C LEU A 92 -5.98 -0.70 22.05
N ASN A 93 -6.20 -1.99 22.30
CA ASN A 93 -6.88 -2.47 23.50
C ASN A 93 -5.92 -2.73 24.67
N LYS A 94 -4.63 -2.44 24.52
CA LYS A 94 -3.71 -2.47 25.64
C LYS A 94 -3.88 -1.18 26.44
N GLU A 95 -4.42 -1.32 27.64
CA GLU A 95 -4.22 -0.31 28.68
C GLU A 95 -2.73 -0.37 29.07
N GLU A 96 -1.96 0.66 28.68
CA GLU A 96 -0.70 0.99 29.37
C GLU A 96 -0.99 1.63 30.73
#